data_AF-A0AB74F661-F1
#
_entry.id   AF-A0AB74F661-F1
#
_cell.length_a   1.000
_cell.length_b   1.000
_cell.length_c   1.000
_cell.angle_alpha   90.00
_cell.angle_beta   90.00
_cell.angle_gamma   90.00
#
_symmetry.space_group_name_H-M   'P 1'
#
loop_
_entity.id
_entity.type
_entity.pdbx_description
1 polymer ?
#
loop_
_entity_poly.entity_id
_entity_poly.type
_entity_poly.pdbx_seq_one_letter_code
_entity_poly.pdbx_strand_id
1 'polypeptide(L)'
;INGTKTDKKAVPENGTNGKDGAPGAKGADGASILFGEAAPTTQGKKGDFYLNTASYDIYSKASGSWVKIGNIKGASGVPGASTDLTDSNKLLRTDDEIEIQLVL
;
A
#
# COMPACT_ATOMS: atom_id res chain seq x y z
N ILE A 1 -4.31 30.46 -87.27
CA ILE A 1 -3.05 30.46 -86.50
C ILE A 1 -3.32 31.20 -85.19
N ASN A 2 -3.02 30.57 -84.05
CA ASN A 2 -2.91 31.07 -82.66
C ASN A 2 -4.21 31.56 -81.97
N GLY A 3 -4.67 31.04 -80.84
CA GLY A 3 -4.20 29.98 -79.94
C GLY A 3 -5.13 29.91 -78.72
N THR A 4 -5.46 28.71 -78.26
CA THR A 4 -6.30 28.48 -77.06
C THR A 4 -5.52 28.87 -75.80
N LYS A 5 -5.87 29.98 -75.15
CA LYS A 5 -5.42 30.23 -73.78
C LYS A 5 -6.38 29.55 -72.82
N THR A 6 -5.91 28.44 -72.27
CA THR A 6 -6.48 27.76 -71.12
C THR A 6 -5.88 28.38 -69.87
N ASP A 7 -6.56 29.32 -69.25
CA ASP A 7 -6.19 29.86 -67.94
C ASP A 7 -7.14 29.30 -66.87
N LYS A 8 -7.15 27.96 -66.77
CA LYS A 8 -7.42 27.32 -65.48
C LYS A 8 -6.23 27.62 -64.58
N LYS A 9 -6.28 28.75 -63.88
CA LYS A 9 -5.47 28.96 -62.69
C LYS A 9 -5.99 27.98 -61.64
N ALA A 10 -5.46 26.77 -61.61
CA ALA A 10 -5.70 25.83 -60.54
C ALA A 10 -5.22 26.51 -59.24
N VAL A 11 -6.15 26.80 -58.34
CA VAL A 11 -5.82 27.17 -56.97
C VAL A 11 -5.14 25.93 -56.37
N PRO A 12 -3.96 26.04 -55.73
CA PRO A 12 -3.36 24.90 -55.05
C PRO A 12 -4.32 24.51 -53.93
N GLU A 13 -5.00 23.38 -54.11
CA GLU A 13 -5.82 22.79 -53.07
C GLU A 13 -4.88 22.33 -51.96
N ASN A 14 -4.90 23.09 -50.85
CA ASN A 14 -4.12 22.79 -49.68
C ASN A 14 -4.61 21.43 -49.16
N GLY A 15 -3.74 20.42 -49.21
CA GLY A 15 -4.10 19.05 -48.84
C GLY A 15 -4.67 19.01 -47.42
N THR A 16 -5.80 18.33 -47.22
CA THR A 16 -6.40 18.18 -45.90
C THR A 16 -5.43 17.46 -44.97
N ASN A 17 -5.29 17.93 -43.73
CA ASN A 17 -4.57 17.20 -42.70
C ASN A 17 -5.13 15.77 -42.58
N GLY A 18 -4.23 14.79 -42.40
CA GLY A 18 -4.63 13.39 -42.19
C GLY A 18 -5.54 13.26 -40.96
N LYS A 19 -6.40 12.23 -40.96
CA LYS A 19 -7.23 11.93 -39.79
C LYS A 19 -6.33 11.56 -38.60
N ASP A 20 -6.74 11.95 -37.41
CA ASP A 20 -6.09 11.52 -36.17
C ASP A 20 -6.07 9.98 -36.07
N GLY A 21 -5.01 9.46 -35.45
CA GLY A 21 -4.88 8.03 -35.17
C GLY A 21 -5.97 7.54 -34.22
N ALA A 22 -6.28 6.24 -34.30
CA ALA A 22 -7.19 5.61 -33.35
C ALA A 22 -6.62 5.68 -31.93
N PRO A 23 -7.47 5.80 -30.88
CA PRO A 23 -7.04 5.67 -29.50
C PRO A 23 -6.32 4.34 -29.24
N GLY A 24 -5.33 4.36 -28.33
CA GLY A 24 -4.64 3.16 -27.88
C GLY A 24 -5.56 2.21 -27.10
N ALA A 25 -5.15 0.94 -27.00
CA ALA A 25 -5.87 -0.06 -26.22
C ALA A 25 -5.85 0.24 -24.72
N LYS A 26 -6.91 -0.20 -24.00
CA LYS A 26 -6.95 -0.16 -22.53
C LYS A 26 -5.81 -0.99 -21.94
N GLY A 27 -5.16 -0.47 -20.89
CA GLY A 27 -4.19 -1.24 -20.10
C GLY A 27 -4.82 -2.43 -19.35
N ALA A 28 -3.97 -3.37 -18.93
CA ALA A 28 -4.38 -4.52 -18.12
C ALA A 28 -4.82 -4.09 -16.71
N ASP A 29 -5.69 -4.88 -16.10
CA ASP A 29 -6.13 -4.65 -14.72
C ASP A 29 -4.98 -4.91 -13.72
N GLY A 30 -4.95 -4.14 -12.63
CA GLY A 30 -3.93 -4.26 -11.58
C GLY A 30 -4.13 -5.44 -10.62
N ALA A 31 -3.22 -5.53 -9.65
CA ALA A 31 -3.31 -6.48 -8.54
C ALA A 31 -4.43 -6.12 -7.57
N SER A 32 -5.06 -7.13 -6.96
CA SER A 32 -6.05 -6.98 -5.90
C SER A 32 -5.54 -7.55 -4.56
N ILE A 33 -6.08 -7.06 -3.44
CA ILE A 33 -5.88 -7.64 -2.11
C ILE A 33 -7.19 -8.29 -1.66
N LEU A 34 -7.13 -9.57 -1.31
CA LEU A 34 -8.21 -10.35 -0.74
C LEU A 34 -7.97 -10.57 0.76
N PHE A 35 -8.99 -11.02 1.48
CA PHE A 35 -8.91 -11.26 2.93
C PHE A 35 -9.87 -12.34 3.40
N GLY A 36 -9.55 -12.97 4.53
CA GLY A 36 -10.41 -13.92 5.23
C GLY A 36 -9.67 -14.65 6.36
N GLU A 37 -10.38 -15.47 7.12
CA GLU A 37 -9.82 -16.09 8.34
C GLU A 37 -8.99 -17.36 8.07
N ALA A 38 -9.20 -18.00 6.91
CA ALA A 38 -8.50 -19.23 6.52
C ALA A 38 -7.40 -18.98 5.48
N ALA A 39 -6.46 -19.92 5.34
CA ALA A 39 -5.46 -19.84 4.27
C ALA A 39 -6.17 -19.89 2.89
N PRO A 40 -5.75 -19.06 1.93
CA PRO A 40 -6.42 -18.97 0.64
C PRO A 40 -6.13 -20.22 -0.20
N THR A 41 -7.08 -20.58 -1.07
CA THR A 41 -7.00 -21.78 -1.90
C THR A 41 -7.02 -21.41 -3.38
N THR A 42 -8.19 -21.13 -3.93
CA THR A 42 -8.39 -20.96 -5.38
C THR A 42 -8.73 -19.53 -5.78
N GLN A 43 -9.01 -18.64 -4.83
CA GLN A 43 -9.41 -17.27 -5.09
C GLN A 43 -8.29 -16.47 -5.79
N GLY A 44 -8.69 -15.38 -6.46
CA GLY A 44 -7.77 -14.41 -7.07
C GLY A 44 -7.14 -14.87 -8.38
N LYS A 45 -6.42 -13.93 -9.01
CA LYS A 45 -5.61 -14.15 -10.21
C LYS A 45 -4.12 -13.98 -9.88
N LYS A 46 -3.25 -14.43 -10.79
CA LYS A 46 -1.80 -14.24 -10.65
C LYS A 46 -1.47 -12.77 -10.39
N GLY A 47 -0.66 -12.52 -9.36
CA GLY A 47 -0.27 -11.17 -8.94
C GLY A 47 -1.15 -10.58 -7.85
N ASP A 48 -2.25 -11.22 -7.47
CA ASP A 48 -3.04 -10.81 -6.31
C ASP A 48 -2.35 -11.18 -4.99
N PHE A 49 -2.75 -10.50 -3.92
CA PHE A 49 -2.34 -10.75 -2.55
C PHE A 49 -3.54 -11.16 -1.69
N TYR A 50 -3.26 -11.83 -0.57
CA TYR A 50 -4.28 -12.24 0.40
C TYR A 50 -3.76 -12.05 1.82
N LEU A 51 -4.59 -11.45 2.69
CA LEU A 51 -4.35 -11.36 4.12
C LEU A 51 -5.22 -12.40 4.85
N ASN A 52 -4.58 -13.36 5.51
CA ASN A 52 -5.27 -14.18 6.48
C ASN A 52 -5.41 -13.37 7.78
N THR A 53 -6.63 -12.97 8.14
CA THR A 53 -6.89 -12.06 9.28
C THR A 53 -6.77 -12.72 10.64
N ALA A 54 -6.84 -14.06 10.72
CA ALA A 54 -6.69 -14.80 11.98
C ALA A 54 -5.22 -14.96 12.37
N SER A 55 -4.36 -15.30 11.40
CA SER A 55 -2.92 -15.51 11.59
C SER A 55 -2.09 -14.26 11.31
N TYR A 56 -2.63 -13.29 10.59
CA TYR A 56 -1.94 -12.11 10.03
C TYR A 56 -0.90 -12.45 8.95
N ASP A 57 -0.98 -13.64 8.36
CA ASP A 57 -0.13 -14.07 7.26
C ASP A 57 -0.52 -13.38 5.94
N ILE A 58 0.48 -12.96 5.17
CA ILE A 58 0.32 -12.48 3.79
C ILE A 58 0.70 -13.58 2.81
N TYR A 59 -0.13 -13.76 1.79
CA TYR A 59 0.11 -14.65 0.67
C TYR A 59 0.14 -13.87 -0.67
N SER A 60 0.89 -14.38 -1.65
CA SER A 60 0.90 -13.92 -3.05
C SER A 60 0.46 -15.05 -3.98
N LYS A 61 -0.37 -14.74 -4.99
CA LYS A 61 -0.86 -15.71 -5.97
C LYS A 61 0.13 -15.86 -7.12
N ALA A 62 0.77 -17.02 -7.19
CA ALA A 62 1.54 -17.47 -8.36
C ALA A 62 0.60 -18.17 -9.38
N SER A 63 1.17 -18.75 -10.43
CA SER A 63 0.40 -19.53 -11.42
C SER A 63 -0.24 -20.78 -10.78
N GLY A 64 -1.45 -20.62 -10.24
CA GLY A 64 -2.27 -21.70 -9.67
C GLY A 64 -2.28 -21.75 -8.13
N SER A 65 -1.19 -21.37 -7.47
CA SER A 65 -1.03 -21.56 -6.01
C SER A 65 -0.80 -20.26 -5.25
N TRP A 66 -1.24 -20.25 -3.99
CA TRP A 66 -0.87 -19.21 -3.03
C TRP A 66 0.42 -19.59 -2.33
N VAL A 67 1.33 -18.62 -2.21
CA VAL A 67 2.59 -18.76 -1.48
C VAL A 67 2.57 -17.77 -0.32
N LYS A 68 2.80 -18.25 0.92
CA LYS A 68 2.98 -17.38 2.08
C LYS A 68 4.28 -16.60 1.91
N ILE A 69 4.22 -15.28 2.00
CA ILE A 69 5.36 -14.38 1.82
C ILE A 69 5.74 -13.61 3.09
N GLY A 70 4.91 -13.66 4.14
CA GLY A 70 5.22 -13.01 5.41
C GLY A 70 4.07 -13.00 6.40
N ASN A 71 4.24 -12.23 7.46
CA ASN A 71 3.24 -11.94 8.48
C ASN A 71 3.33 -10.45 8.83
N ILE A 72 2.19 -9.77 9.03
CA ILE A 72 2.17 -8.33 9.34
C ILE A 72 2.22 -8.01 10.83
N LYS A 73 2.14 -9.03 11.68
CA LYS A 73 2.22 -8.84 13.12
C LYS A 73 3.69 -8.70 13.52
N GLY A 74 4.01 -7.61 14.19
CA GLY A 74 5.30 -7.43 14.87
C GLY A 74 5.44 -8.34 16.10
N ALA A 75 6.60 -8.27 16.74
CA ALA A 75 6.77 -8.91 18.06
C ALA A 75 5.71 -8.39 19.04
N SER A 76 5.26 -9.25 19.95
CA SER A 76 4.38 -8.82 21.03
C SER A 76 5.06 -7.70 21.83
N GLY A 77 4.30 -6.63 22.13
CA GLY A 77 4.80 -5.59 23.04
C GLY A 77 5.05 -6.15 24.43
N VAL A 78 5.95 -5.50 25.18
CA VAL A 78 6.07 -5.73 26.62
C VAL A 78 4.75 -5.29 27.28
N PRO A 79 4.16 -6.11 28.17
CA PRO A 79 3.07 -5.63 29.02
C PRO A 79 3.52 -4.36 29.75
N GLY A 80 2.65 -3.36 29.82
CA GLY A 80 2.93 -2.16 30.60
C GLY A 80 3.25 -2.55 32.05
N ALA A 81 4.26 -1.94 32.64
CA ALA A 81 4.53 -2.12 34.06
C ALA A 81 3.29 -1.65 34.83
N SER A 82 2.66 -2.56 35.57
CA SER A 82 1.65 -2.16 36.56
C SER A 82 2.37 -1.25 37.54
N THR A 83 2.07 0.05 37.52
CA THR A 83 2.43 0.96 38.61
C THR A 83 1.45 0.70 39.74
N ASP A 84 1.50 -0.51 40.29
CA ASP A 84 0.89 -0.76 41.58
C ASP A 84 1.70 0.04 42.60
N LEU A 85 1.17 1.21 42.96
CA LEU A 85 1.77 2.12 43.94
C LEU A 85 1.47 1.67 45.39
N THR A 86 0.96 0.45 45.59
CA THR A 86 0.63 -0.08 46.94
C THR A 86 1.87 -0.33 47.81
N ASP A 87 3.07 -0.30 47.23
CA ASP A 87 4.31 -0.21 47.99
C ASP A 87 4.51 1.21 48.53
N SER A 88 3.83 1.55 49.63
CA SER A 88 4.04 2.79 50.39
C SER A 88 5.52 3.02 50.77
N ASN A 89 6.34 1.97 50.74
CA ASN A 89 7.77 2.02 51.00
C ASN A 89 8.62 2.51 49.79
N LYS A 90 8.02 2.66 48.61
CA LYS A 90 8.68 3.20 47.39
C LYS A 90 8.64 4.74 47.33
N LEU A 91 7.80 5.38 48.15
CA LEU A 91 7.68 6.84 48.29
C LEU A 91 8.70 7.44 49.26
N LEU A 92 9.32 6.62 50.10
CA LEU A 92 10.42 7.01 50.98
C LEU A 92 11.75 6.92 50.20
N ARG A 93 11.91 7.79 49.20
CA ARG A 93 13.24 8.07 48.65
C ARG A 93 14.10 8.51 49.82
N THR A 94 15.11 7.73 50.12
CA THR A 94 15.93 7.79 51.32
C THR A 94 16.96 8.93 51.28
N ASP A 95 16.63 10.02 50.59
CA ASP A 95 17.55 11.13 50.32
C ASP A 95 17.04 12.48 50.86
N ASP A 96 15.81 12.55 51.37
CA ASP A 96 15.28 13.76 52.02
C ASP A 96 15.18 13.52 53.55
N GLU A 97 16.35 13.54 54.19
CA GLU A 97 16.62 13.89 55.61
C GLU A 97 15.42 13.80 56.60
N ILE A 98 15.38 12.75 57.43
CA ILE A 98 14.68 12.82 58.72
C ILE A 98 15.73 13.12 59.80
N GLU A 99 16.10 14.39 59.98
CA GLU A 99 16.86 14.82 61.16
C GLU A 99 15.95 14.80 62.39
N ILE A 100 16.08 13.76 63.23
CA ILE A 100 15.56 13.81 64.60
C ILE A 100 16.70 14.29 65.50
N GLN A 101 16.82 15.61 65.67
CA GLN A 101 17.78 16.20 66.59
C GLN A 101 17.36 15.92 68.05
N LEU A 102 17.86 14.84 68.65
CA LEU A 102 17.80 14.67 70.11
C LEU A 102 19.01 15.36 70.73
N VAL A 103 18.83 16.58 71.24
CA VAL A 103 19.79 17.20 72.17
C VAL A 103 19.43 16.73 73.57
N LEU A 104 20.34 15.98 74.21
CA LEU A 104 20.29 15.57 75.62
C LEU A 104 20.37 16.77 76.57
#